data_AF-A0A535KSN3-F1
#
_entry.id   AF-A0A535KSN3-F1
#
_cell.length_a   1.000
_cell.length_b   1.000
_cell.length_c   1.000
_cell.angle_alpha   90.00
_cell.angle_beta   90.00
_cell.angle_gamma   90.00
#
_symmetry.space_group_name_H-M   'P 1'
#
loop_
_entity.id
_entity.type
_entity.pdbx_description
1 polymer ?
#
loop_
_entity_poly.entity_id
_entity_poly.type
_entity_poly.pdbx_seq_one_letter_code
_entity_poly.pdbx_strand_id
1 'polypeptide(L)'
;MNDNIPPVEIEQLDNAPPVLPGYLGITPPPGKPLERFTRTWIDRPEELLKAVNILKQAPVVAVDAEFTQIRTHVQGDNQSPSHRLALLQLAVEHHCYIVDTLRLNDLSPLAAVLANPAIIVLLHGAGADLRVMSERGLDVAHYYDLEAASRSIFGQQESSLAAMLRRAFNVRLDKSLQRTDWTRRPLPPAMVAYAARDAEMTLALYSWLEQHYLWALKIHEHTNQVKLEPVADCRRALSVLIQLMYRSRLLRLIADLSLVQLAPDVEPLLQAPSSDERAASARTLGRLGVQESQPLLQALLQDPVYDVRKSAQTALRYLARKETRSPSPPSKLVDGVRSWTIGEANNAEDGNDWKARLRSIMGDS
;
A
#
# COMPACT_ATOMS: atom_id res chain seq x y z
N MET A 1 25.64 10.22 24.32
CA MET A 1 25.46 9.16 25.33
C MET A 1 26.00 7.88 24.73
N ASN A 2 27.21 7.46 25.09
CA ASN A 2 27.60 6.06 24.87
C ASN A 2 27.29 5.35 26.19
N ASP A 3 26.42 4.36 26.12
CA ASP A 3 26.62 3.01 26.67
C ASP A 3 25.27 2.28 26.71
N ASN A 4 25.12 1.32 25.80
CA ASN A 4 24.08 0.29 25.74
C ASN A 4 22.68 0.73 26.20
N ILE A 5 21.90 1.31 25.26
CA ILE A 5 20.45 1.34 25.39
C ILE A 5 19.99 -0.12 25.54
N PRO A 6 19.39 -0.51 26.67
CA PRO A 6 19.06 -1.90 26.92
C PRO A 6 18.09 -2.41 25.85
N PRO A 7 18.22 -3.69 25.44
CA PRO A 7 17.19 -4.31 24.62
C PRO A 7 15.89 -4.27 25.41
N VAL A 8 14.81 -3.77 24.80
CA VAL A 8 13.48 -3.91 25.43
C VAL A 8 13.08 -5.37 25.28
N GLU A 9 12.67 -5.99 26.38
CA GLU A 9 12.14 -7.35 26.38
C GLU A 9 10.92 -7.42 25.48
N ILE A 10 10.92 -8.41 24.60
CA ILE A 10 9.77 -8.71 23.76
C ILE A 10 8.85 -9.56 24.62
N GLU A 11 7.76 -8.96 25.09
CA GLU A 11 6.78 -9.68 25.91
C GLU A 11 6.00 -10.63 24.99
N GLN A 12 6.34 -11.92 25.06
CA GLN A 12 5.62 -12.98 24.36
C GLN A 12 4.27 -13.20 25.03
N LEU A 13 3.25 -13.41 24.20
CA LEU A 13 1.92 -13.70 24.71
C LEU A 13 1.72 -15.18 25.01
N ASP A 14 1.92 -15.55 26.27
CA ASP A 14 1.40 -16.81 26.80
C ASP A 14 -0.12 -16.66 26.97
N ASN A 15 -0.90 -17.32 26.12
CA ASN A 15 -2.37 -17.33 26.10
C ASN A 15 -3.06 -16.05 25.56
N ALA A 16 -2.64 -15.56 24.39
CA ALA A 16 -3.41 -14.54 23.66
C ALA A 16 -4.81 -15.05 23.25
N PRO A 17 -5.86 -14.21 23.27
CA PRO A 17 -7.09 -14.54 22.55
C PRO A 17 -6.76 -14.81 21.07
N PRO A 18 -7.50 -15.71 20.39
CA PRO A 18 -7.20 -16.07 19.01
C PRO A 18 -7.20 -14.83 18.12
N VAL A 19 -6.19 -14.74 17.24
CA VAL A 19 -6.15 -13.73 16.17
C VAL A 19 -7.42 -13.91 15.35
N LEU A 20 -8.17 -12.82 15.14
CA LEU A 20 -9.35 -12.88 14.28
C LEU A 20 -8.90 -13.35 12.88
N PRO A 21 -9.63 -14.27 12.23
CA PRO A 21 -9.33 -14.64 10.87
C PRO A 21 -9.26 -13.36 10.03
N GLY A 22 -8.12 -13.14 9.37
CA GLY A 22 -8.04 -12.07 8.39
C GLY A 22 -9.15 -12.21 7.35
N TYR A 23 -9.47 -11.14 6.63
CA TYR A 23 -10.49 -11.17 5.57
C TYR A 23 -10.24 -12.23 4.48
N LEU A 24 -9.03 -12.77 4.42
CA LEU A 24 -8.57 -13.82 3.50
C LEU A 24 -8.75 -15.27 4.01
N GLY A 25 -9.27 -15.49 5.23
CA GLY A 25 -9.64 -16.83 5.71
C GLY A 25 -8.49 -17.82 5.96
N ILE A 26 -7.25 -17.50 5.57
CA ILE A 26 -6.03 -18.26 5.91
C ILE A 26 -5.07 -17.30 6.62
N THR A 27 -4.78 -17.58 7.89
CA THR A 27 -3.72 -16.88 8.62
C THR A 27 -2.38 -17.48 8.16
N PRO A 28 -1.45 -16.66 7.65
CA PRO A 28 -0.12 -17.11 7.22
C PRO A 28 0.66 -17.63 8.45
N PRO A 29 1.71 -18.43 8.24
CA PRO A 29 2.51 -18.94 9.36
C PRO A 29 3.13 -17.78 10.16
N PRO A 30 3.42 -18.00 11.45
CA PRO A 30 4.13 -17.02 12.26
C PRO A 30 5.49 -16.71 11.62
N GLY A 31 5.89 -15.45 11.73
CA GLY A 31 7.18 -14.99 11.29
C GLY A 31 8.32 -15.57 12.12
N LYS A 32 9.54 -15.35 11.63
CA LYS A 32 10.74 -15.72 12.36
C LYS A 32 10.82 -14.94 13.69
N PRO A 33 11.42 -15.51 14.74
CA PRO A 33 11.68 -14.78 15.97
C PRO A 33 12.39 -13.46 15.69
N LEU A 34 11.95 -12.40 16.38
CA LEU A 34 12.53 -11.07 16.23
C LEU A 34 13.98 -11.08 16.72
N GLU A 35 14.87 -10.59 15.88
CA GLU A 35 16.30 -10.50 16.20
C GLU A 35 16.60 -9.24 17.02
N ARG A 36 17.74 -9.26 17.73
CA ARG A 36 18.16 -8.12 18.56
C ARG A 36 18.81 -7.05 17.70
N PHE A 37 18.46 -5.80 17.97
CA PHE A 37 19.07 -4.63 17.33
C PHE A 37 20.11 -3.99 18.24
N THR A 38 21.19 -3.52 17.63
CA THR A 38 22.10 -2.55 18.24
C THR A 38 21.59 -1.14 17.98
N ARG A 39 21.58 -0.30 19.02
CA ARG A 39 21.00 1.05 18.97
C ARG A 39 22.09 2.09 19.10
N THR A 40 22.06 3.11 18.24
CA THR A 40 23.03 4.21 18.27
C THR A 40 22.30 5.54 18.31
N TRP A 41 22.53 6.30 19.37
CA TRP A 41 22.06 7.68 19.49
C TRP A 41 22.96 8.61 18.67
N ILE A 42 22.35 9.48 17.87
CA ILE A 42 23.06 10.42 17.00
C ILE A 42 22.66 11.83 17.38
N ASP A 43 23.59 12.58 17.96
CA ASP A 43 23.39 14.00 18.28
C ASP A 43 24.50 14.91 17.78
N ARG A 44 25.41 14.37 16.96
CA ARG A 44 26.52 15.12 16.35
C ARG A 44 26.60 14.92 14.84
N PRO A 45 26.98 15.95 14.07
CA PRO A 45 27.07 15.86 12.61
C PRO A 45 27.97 14.72 12.11
N GLU A 46 29.11 14.48 12.77
CA GLU A 46 30.05 13.42 12.40
C GLU A 46 29.49 12.01 12.61
N GLU A 47 28.62 11.83 13.62
CA GLU A 47 27.92 10.56 13.86
C GLU A 47 26.83 10.35 12.81
N LEU A 48 26.11 11.42 12.45
CA LEU A 48 25.11 11.38 11.39
C LEU A 48 25.72 10.95 10.05
N LEU A 49 26.84 11.55 9.67
CA LEU A 49 27.55 11.20 8.44
C LEU A 49 28.00 9.73 8.43
N LYS A 50 28.48 9.20 9.56
CA LYS A 50 28.86 7.79 9.68
C LYS A 50 27.66 6.87 9.48
N ALA A 51 26.53 7.16 10.12
CA ALA A 51 25.31 6.38 9.96
C ALA A 51 24.78 6.43 8.52
N VAL A 52 24.77 7.61 7.89
CA VAL A 52 24.38 7.79 6.49
C VAL A 52 25.22 6.93 5.54
N ASN A 53 26.54 6.85 5.76
CA ASN A 53 27.41 6.01 4.91
C ASN A 53 27.08 4.51 4.97
N ILE A 54 26.51 4.04 6.10
CA ILE A 54 26.03 2.67 6.27
C ILE A 54 24.66 2.54 5.60
N LEU A 55 23.72 3.43 5.94
CA LEU A 55 22.35 3.42 5.42
C LEU A 55 22.28 3.45 3.89
N LYS A 56 23.18 4.19 3.23
CA LYS A 56 23.22 4.29 1.75
C LYS A 56 23.56 2.99 1.03
N GLN A 57 24.12 2.01 1.74
CA GLN A 57 24.48 0.70 1.17
C GLN A 57 23.32 -0.30 1.26
N ALA A 58 22.29 0.02 2.03
CA ALA A 58 21.18 -0.88 2.28
C ALA A 58 20.12 -0.78 1.17
N PRO A 59 19.50 -1.92 0.78
CA PRO A 59 18.39 -1.92 -0.18
C PRO A 59 17.08 -1.40 0.44
N VAL A 60 16.92 -1.54 1.76
CA VAL A 60 15.74 -1.14 2.53
C VAL A 60 16.18 -0.43 3.81
N VAL A 61 15.42 0.59 4.23
CA VAL A 61 15.60 1.28 5.52
C VAL A 61 14.23 1.55 6.12
N ALA A 62 13.95 1.04 7.31
CA ALA A 62 12.73 1.38 8.03
C ALA A 62 12.89 2.71 8.77
N VAL A 63 11.88 3.56 8.67
CA VAL A 63 11.87 4.90 9.26
C VAL A 63 10.62 5.08 10.10
N ASP A 64 10.80 5.74 11.24
CA ASP A 64 9.72 6.25 12.09
C ASP A 64 10.09 7.66 12.57
N ALA A 65 9.09 8.46 12.94
CA ALA A 65 9.28 9.85 13.32
C ALA A 65 8.45 10.20 14.56
N GLU A 66 9.12 10.78 15.56
CA GLU A 66 8.43 11.34 16.73
C GLU A 66 8.37 12.87 16.61
N PHE A 67 7.18 13.43 16.75
CA PHE A 67 6.94 14.86 16.58
C PHE A 67 5.95 15.41 17.60
N THR A 68 6.03 16.72 17.85
CA THR A 68 5.14 17.42 18.79
C THR A 68 4.45 18.57 18.11
N GLN A 69 3.15 18.76 18.38
CA GLN A 69 2.38 19.86 17.84
C GLN A 69 2.85 21.19 18.46
N ILE A 70 3.20 22.16 17.62
CA ILE A 70 3.51 23.53 18.04
C ILE A 70 2.26 24.39 17.81
N ARG A 71 1.87 25.17 18.82
CA ARG A 71 0.92 26.27 18.66
C ARG A 71 1.69 27.52 18.24
N THR A 72 1.53 27.94 16.99
CA THR A 72 2.01 29.25 16.53
C THR A 72 1.02 30.32 16.99
N HIS A 73 1.32 31.00 18.10
CA HIS A 73 0.60 32.22 18.50
C HIS A 73 1.09 33.41 17.66
N VAL A 74 0.83 33.40 16.36
CA VAL A 74 0.91 34.61 15.53
C VAL A 74 -0.49 35.18 15.44
N GLN A 75 -0.67 36.35 16.07
CA GLN A 75 -1.97 37.01 16.19
C GLN A 75 -2.47 37.42 14.80
N GLY A 76 -3.47 36.71 14.28
CA GLY A 76 -4.12 37.02 13.01
C GLY A 76 -4.03 35.93 11.93
N ASP A 77 -3.29 34.85 12.16
CA ASP A 77 -3.18 33.77 11.18
C ASP A 77 -4.02 32.55 11.57
N ASN A 78 -4.95 32.17 10.69
CA ASN A 78 -5.76 30.95 10.80
C ASN A 78 -4.93 29.73 10.37
N GLN A 79 -3.66 29.66 10.77
CA GLN A 79 -2.74 28.61 10.32
C GLN A 79 -3.06 27.28 10.98
N SER A 80 -3.05 26.24 10.16
CA SER A 80 -3.09 24.85 10.62
C SER A 80 -1.97 24.59 11.63
N PRO A 81 -2.18 23.70 12.62
CA PRO A 81 -1.13 23.34 13.55
C PRO A 81 0.12 22.86 12.82
N SER A 82 1.29 23.37 13.21
CA SER A 82 2.60 22.94 12.72
C SER A 82 3.15 21.84 13.64
N HIS A 83 3.90 20.89 13.08
CA HIS A 83 4.50 19.80 13.83
C HIS A 83 6.02 19.98 13.86
N ARG A 84 6.63 19.78 15.02
CA ARG A 84 8.08 19.79 15.17
C ARG A 84 8.58 18.35 15.17
N LEU A 85 9.36 17.97 14.17
CA LEU A 85 10.13 16.73 14.20
C LEU A 85 11.10 16.79 15.38
N ALA A 86 10.99 15.84 16.31
CA ALA A 86 11.74 15.79 17.55
C ALA A 86 12.72 14.62 17.62
N LEU A 87 12.41 13.52 16.91
CA LEU A 87 13.27 12.35 16.79
C LEU A 87 12.99 11.65 15.46
N LEU A 88 14.03 11.04 14.87
CA LEU A 88 13.89 10.22 13.67
C LEU A 88 14.64 8.91 13.89
N GLN A 89 13.99 7.77 13.66
CA GLN A 89 14.60 6.46 13.82
C GLN A 89 14.81 5.82 12.46
N LEU A 90 15.98 5.23 12.23
CA LEU A 90 16.33 4.55 10.99
C LEU A 90 16.88 3.16 11.30
N ALA A 91 16.11 2.13 10.99
CA ALA A 91 16.49 0.74 11.20
C ALA A 91 16.90 0.07 9.89
N VAL A 92 18.01 -0.65 9.94
CA VAL A 92 18.62 -1.38 8.82
C VAL A 92 19.31 -2.63 9.36
N GLU A 93 19.08 -3.78 8.73
CA GLU A 93 19.59 -5.08 9.19
C GLU A 93 19.31 -5.31 10.69
N HIS A 94 20.35 -5.28 11.53
CA HIS A 94 20.29 -5.43 12.99
C HIS A 94 20.77 -4.18 13.74
N HIS A 95 20.68 -3.00 13.10
CA HIS A 95 21.05 -1.72 13.69
C HIS A 95 19.91 -0.71 13.59
N CYS A 96 19.71 0.08 14.64
CA CYS A 96 18.75 1.19 14.68
C CYS A 96 19.45 2.47 15.12
N TYR A 97 19.38 3.50 14.29
CA TYR A 97 19.92 4.83 14.55
C TYR A 97 18.81 5.73 15.05
N ILE A 98 19.03 6.41 16.18
CA ILE A 98 18.08 7.33 16.79
C ILE A 98 18.67 8.74 16.68
N VAL A 99 18.13 9.53 15.75
CA VAL A 99 18.64 10.86 15.39
C VAL A 99 17.92 11.95 16.19
N ASP A 100 18.67 12.70 16.98
CA ASP A 100 18.17 13.88 17.70
C ASP A 100 18.03 15.08 16.75
N THR A 101 16.86 15.20 16.13
CA THR A 101 16.55 16.26 15.16
C THR A 101 16.35 17.63 15.79
N LEU A 102 16.25 17.71 17.13
CA LEU A 102 16.23 18.99 17.87
C LEU A 102 17.63 19.53 18.11
N ARG A 103 18.62 18.64 18.23
CA ARG A 103 20.02 19.00 18.46
C ARG A 103 20.80 19.16 17.15
N LEU A 104 20.43 18.41 16.12
CA LEU A 104 21.01 18.52 14.78
C LEU A 104 20.22 19.53 13.93
N ASN A 105 20.85 20.69 13.70
CA ASN A 105 20.25 21.74 12.87
C ASN A 105 20.19 21.33 11.39
N ASP A 106 21.25 20.69 10.91
CA ASP A 106 21.39 20.21 9.53
C ASP A 106 21.12 18.70 9.45
N LEU A 107 20.03 18.36 8.77
CA LEU A 107 19.63 16.97 8.48
C LEU A 107 19.85 16.61 7.01
N SER A 108 20.37 17.53 6.19
CA SER A 108 20.56 17.33 4.75
C SER A 108 21.37 16.06 4.37
N PRO A 109 22.32 15.54 5.19
CA PRO A 109 22.96 14.27 4.87
C PRO A 109 21.98 13.09 4.70
N LEU A 110 20.84 13.10 5.41
CA LEU A 110 19.83 12.04 5.32
C LEU A 110 19.10 12.03 3.97
N ALA A 111 19.07 13.15 3.24
CA ALA A 111 18.48 13.21 1.90
C ALA A 111 19.16 12.24 0.93
N ALA A 112 20.45 11.95 1.15
CA ALA A 112 21.19 11.02 0.32
C ALA A 112 20.75 9.54 0.49
N VAL A 113 19.95 9.26 1.54
CA VAL A 113 19.26 7.98 1.77
C VAL A 113 17.80 8.12 1.31
N LEU A 114 17.07 9.08 1.87
CA LEU A 114 15.60 9.18 1.71
C LEU A 114 15.18 9.54 0.28
N ALA A 115 15.94 10.42 -0.39
CA ALA A 115 15.65 10.82 -1.77
C ALA A 115 16.27 9.88 -2.83
N ASN A 116 16.94 8.80 -2.40
CA ASN A 116 17.54 7.84 -3.32
C ASN A 116 16.49 6.81 -3.78
N PRO A 117 16.09 6.78 -5.06
CA PRO A 117 15.06 5.85 -5.54
C PRO A 117 15.50 4.38 -5.52
N ALA A 118 16.81 4.10 -5.38
CA ALA A 118 17.34 2.75 -5.25
C ALA A 118 17.20 2.18 -3.82
N ILE A 119 16.88 3.02 -2.83
CA ILE A 119 16.68 2.61 -1.44
C ILE A 119 15.18 2.68 -1.15
N ILE A 120 14.62 1.56 -0.69
CA ILE A 120 13.21 1.49 -0.30
C ILE A 120 13.10 1.95 1.16
N VAL A 121 12.38 3.04 1.39
CA VAL A 121 12.03 3.48 2.74
C VAL A 121 10.77 2.75 3.21
N LEU A 122 10.82 2.14 4.40
CA LEU A 122 9.69 1.44 4.98
C LEU A 122 9.06 2.31 6.06
N LEU A 123 7.78 2.61 5.92
CA LEU A 123 6.98 3.39 6.88
C LEU A 123 5.74 2.58 7.27
N HIS A 124 5.16 2.88 8.43
CA HIS A 124 3.94 2.24 8.88
C HIS A 124 2.87 3.30 9.22
N GLY A 125 2.04 3.67 8.24
CA GLY A 125 1.13 4.81 8.37
C GLY A 125 1.82 6.12 7.97
N ALA A 126 2.33 6.16 6.74
CA ALA A 126 3.36 7.10 6.29
C ALA A 126 2.94 8.58 6.30
N GLY A 127 1.64 8.88 6.25
CA GLY A 127 1.14 10.21 5.91
C GLY A 127 1.62 11.35 6.82
N ALA A 128 1.64 11.14 8.14
CA ALA A 128 2.07 12.17 9.09
C ALA A 128 3.61 12.32 9.08
N ASP A 129 4.32 11.21 9.04
CA ASP A 129 5.79 11.17 9.06
C ASP A 129 6.36 11.84 7.82
N LEU A 130 5.86 11.48 6.63
CA LEU A 130 6.28 12.08 5.36
C LEU A 130 6.07 13.60 5.36
N ARG A 131 4.94 14.06 5.89
CA ARG A 131 4.65 15.49 5.99
C ARG A 131 5.67 16.20 6.88
N VAL A 132 5.87 15.72 8.10
CA VAL A 132 6.77 16.40 9.06
C VAL A 132 8.24 16.29 8.64
N MET A 133 8.62 15.22 7.96
CA MET A 133 9.95 15.04 7.35
C MET A 133 10.15 16.02 6.18
N SER A 134 9.18 16.16 5.28
CA SER A 134 9.24 17.11 4.16
C SER A 134 9.32 18.56 4.64
N GLU A 135 8.64 18.93 5.72
CA GLU A 135 8.77 20.25 6.38
C GLU A 135 10.20 20.53 6.88
N ARG A 136 11.04 19.49 7.03
CA ARG A 136 12.48 19.58 7.37
C ARG A 136 13.40 19.35 6.16
N GLY A 137 12.86 19.31 4.94
CA GLY A 137 13.61 19.07 3.70
C GLY A 137 14.02 17.62 3.49
N LEU A 138 13.33 16.67 4.13
CA LEU A 138 13.59 15.23 4.04
C LEU A 138 12.52 14.55 3.20
N ASP A 139 12.59 14.73 1.88
CA ASP A 139 11.66 14.08 0.96
C ASP A 139 12.04 12.63 0.68
N VAL A 140 11.04 11.76 0.61
CA VAL A 140 11.22 10.32 0.38
C VAL A 140 10.85 9.98 -1.07
N ALA A 141 11.81 9.44 -1.83
CA ALA A 141 11.63 9.18 -3.27
C ALA A 141 11.00 7.82 -3.58
N HIS A 142 11.18 6.84 -2.69
CA HIS A 142 10.71 5.47 -2.83
C HIS A 142 10.34 4.90 -1.46
N TYR A 143 9.07 4.59 -1.24
CA TYR A 143 8.63 3.96 0.01
C TYR A 143 7.52 2.93 -0.15
N TYR A 144 7.41 2.05 0.85
CA TYR A 144 6.22 1.26 1.12
C TYR A 144 5.51 1.78 2.38
N ASP A 145 4.18 1.86 2.33
CA ASP A 145 3.35 2.01 3.53
C ASP A 145 2.81 0.66 3.99
N LEU A 146 3.40 0.14 5.07
CA LEU A 146 3.08 -1.18 5.60
C LEU A 146 1.71 -1.22 6.30
N GLU A 147 1.21 -0.09 6.80
CA GLU A 147 -0.13 -0.04 7.36
C GLU A 147 -1.17 -0.21 6.26
N ALA A 148 -1.00 0.51 5.14
CA ALA A 148 -1.89 0.40 3.99
C ALA A 148 -1.86 -1.02 3.40
N ALA A 149 -0.67 -1.62 3.25
CA ALA A 149 -0.54 -3.01 2.85
C ALA A 149 -1.26 -3.96 3.82
N SER A 150 -1.05 -3.79 5.12
CA SER A 150 -1.70 -4.62 6.15
C SER A 150 -3.22 -4.46 6.15
N ARG A 151 -3.72 -3.23 5.97
CA ARG A 151 -5.15 -2.93 5.81
C ARG A 151 -5.73 -3.64 4.59
N SER A 152 -5.00 -3.74 3.49
CA SER A 152 -5.49 -4.48 2.32
C SER A 152 -5.64 -5.98 2.52
N ILE A 153 -4.93 -6.53 3.51
CA ILE A 153 -4.92 -7.96 3.78
C ILE A 153 -5.89 -8.29 4.93
N PHE A 154 -5.82 -7.53 6.02
CA PHE A 154 -6.47 -7.80 7.30
C PHE A 154 -7.50 -6.74 7.71
N GLY A 155 -7.58 -5.63 6.98
CA GLY A 155 -8.44 -4.46 7.17
C GLY A 155 -8.20 -3.65 8.43
N GLN A 156 -9.03 -2.61 8.60
CA GLN A 156 -8.73 -1.45 9.45
C GLN A 156 -8.43 -1.78 10.91
N GLN A 157 -9.13 -2.76 11.48
CA GLN A 157 -8.97 -3.12 12.90
C GLN A 157 -7.66 -3.88 13.16
N GLU A 158 -7.02 -4.36 12.11
CA GLU A 158 -5.90 -5.29 12.14
C GLU A 158 -4.70 -4.77 11.33
N SER A 159 -4.66 -3.46 11.03
CA SER A 159 -3.60 -2.83 10.24
C SER A 159 -2.52 -2.15 11.08
N SER A 160 -2.80 -1.79 12.35
CA SER A 160 -1.81 -1.09 13.20
C SER A 160 -0.56 -1.95 13.45
N LEU A 161 0.60 -1.31 13.67
CA LEU A 161 1.87 -2.01 13.91
C LEU A 161 1.73 -3.02 15.05
N ALA A 162 1.14 -2.61 16.18
CA ALA A 162 0.88 -3.50 17.32
C ALA A 162 -0.02 -4.70 16.99
N ALA A 163 -1.05 -4.52 16.15
CA ALA A 163 -1.93 -5.61 15.72
C ALA A 163 -1.17 -6.57 14.80
N MET A 164 -0.36 -6.03 13.88
CA MET A 164 0.46 -6.81 12.97
C MET A 164 1.57 -7.57 13.67
N LEU A 165 2.21 -7.01 14.70
CA LEU A 165 3.20 -7.73 15.50
C LEU A 165 2.57 -8.85 16.33
N ARG A 166 1.37 -8.63 16.88
CA ARG A 166 0.63 -9.71 17.53
C ARG A 166 0.30 -10.82 16.56
N ARG A 167 -0.12 -10.49 15.33
CA ARG A 167 -0.46 -11.48 14.29
C ARG A 167 0.76 -12.24 13.80
N ALA A 168 1.81 -11.53 13.39
CA ALA A 168 2.96 -12.13 12.74
C ALA A 168 3.91 -12.79 13.74
N PHE A 169 4.10 -12.21 14.93
CA PHE A 169 5.15 -12.63 15.86
C PHE A 169 4.64 -13.01 17.25
N ASN A 170 3.34 -12.91 17.52
CA ASN A 170 2.74 -13.10 18.85
C ASN A 170 3.34 -12.18 19.94
N VAL A 171 3.65 -10.94 19.55
CA VAL A 171 4.29 -9.93 20.40
C VAL A 171 3.30 -8.83 20.77
N ARG A 172 3.37 -8.34 22.01
CA ARG A 172 2.73 -7.07 22.40
C ARG A 172 3.70 -5.91 22.24
N LEU A 173 3.24 -4.88 21.54
CA LEU A 173 3.88 -3.57 21.57
C LEU A 173 3.27 -2.76 22.70
N ASP A 174 4.12 -2.19 23.57
CA ASP A 174 3.68 -1.17 24.52
C ASP A 174 3.20 0.06 23.74
N LYS A 175 2.13 0.71 24.21
CA LYS A 175 1.59 1.96 23.64
C LYS A 175 1.61 3.11 24.64
N SER A 176 2.20 2.90 25.82
CA SER A 176 2.15 3.83 26.95
C SER A 176 2.83 5.18 26.65
N LEU A 177 3.84 5.19 25.77
CA LEU A 177 4.67 6.37 25.50
C LEU A 177 4.28 7.15 24.24
N GLN A 178 3.29 6.70 23.46
CA GLN A 178 2.88 7.34 22.20
C GLN A 178 2.48 8.82 22.34
N ARG A 179 1.97 9.23 23.51
CA ARG A 179 1.52 10.61 23.79
C ARG A 179 2.46 11.38 24.71
N THR A 180 3.75 11.05 24.68
CA THR A 180 4.76 11.72 25.53
C THR A 180 5.27 12.99 24.86
N ASP A 181 5.76 13.93 25.68
CA ASP A 181 6.52 15.08 25.19
C ASP A 181 7.91 14.64 24.70
N TRP A 182 8.05 14.52 23.38
CA TRP A 182 9.28 14.13 22.69
C TRP A 182 10.34 15.25 22.61
N THR A 183 10.01 16.46 23.08
CA THR A 183 10.94 17.58 23.12
C THR A 183 11.87 17.57 24.33
N ARG A 184 11.57 16.71 25.33
CA ARG A 184 12.35 16.58 26.57
C ARG A 184 13.79 16.16 26.29
N ARG A 185 14.76 16.76 26.98
CA ARG A 185 16.18 16.35 26.95
C ARG A 185 16.82 16.37 28.34
N PRO A 186 17.66 15.39 28.70
CA PRO A 186 17.91 14.15 27.95
C PRO A 186 16.65 13.26 27.90
N LEU A 187 16.50 12.45 26.85
CA LEU A 187 15.41 11.47 26.79
C LEU A 187 15.71 10.30 27.75
N PRO A 188 14.74 9.87 28.57
CA PRO A 188 14.87 8.65 29.36
C PRO A 188 15.17 7.43 28.48
N PRO A 189 15.99 6.46 28.95
CA PRO A 189 16.31 5.26 28.17
C PRO A 189 15.09 4.50 27.67
N ALA A 190 14.01 4.44 28.45
CA ALA A 190 12.75 3.80 28.05
C ALA A 190 12.09 4.48 26.83
N MET A 191 12.15 5.81 26.73
CA MET A 191 11.61 6.55 25.57
C MET A 191 12.47 6.31 24.32
N VAL A 192 13.80 6.31 24.47
CA VAL A 192 14.71 5.99 23.35
C VAL A 192 14.45 4.57 22.85
N ALA A 193 14.26 3.64 23.77
CA ALA A 193 14.04 2.24 23.47
C ALA A 193 12.66 1.95 22.85
N TYR A 194 11.64 2.72 23.25
CA TYR A 194 10.31 2.75 22.64
C TYR A 194 10.41 3.27 21.21
N ALA A 195 10.98 4.46 21.00
CA ALA A 195 11.03 5.08 19.68
C ALA A 195 11.84 4.22 18.69
N ALA A 196 12.96 3.64 19.13
CA ALA A 196 13.73 2.71 18.30
C ALA A 196 12.91 1.48 17.89
N ARG A 197 12.00 1.02 18.74
CA ARG A 197 11.19 -0.19 18.52
C ARG A 197 10.31 -0.06 17.29
N ASP A 198 9.70 1.09 17.05
CA ASP A 198 8.72 1.23 15.96
C ASP A 198 9.39 1.06 14.58
N ALA A 199 10.59 1.62 14.38
CA ALA A 199 11.40 1.36 13.18
C ALA A 199 11.93 -0.09 13.11
N GLU A 200 12.43 -0.65 14.22
CA GLU A 200 12.89 -2.05 14.30
C GLU A 200 11.78 -3.03 13.87
N MET A 201 10.59 -2.83 14.40
CA MET A 201 9.43 -3.68 14.16
C MET A 201 8.84 -3.49 12.78
N THR A 202 8.91 -2.28 12.22
CA THR A 202 8.55 -2.00 10.83
C THR A 202 9.45 -2.80 9.87
N LEU A 203 10.75 -2.87 10.12
CA LEU A 203 11.68 -3.68 9.31
C LEU A 203 11.38 -5.19 9.41
N ALA A 204 11.10 -5.68 10.63
CA ALA A 204 10.72 -7.08 10.83
C ALA A 204 9.39 -7.43 10.14
N LEU A 205 8.40 -6.55 10.26
CA LEU A 205 7.10 -6.70 9.61
C LEU A 205 7.22 -6.70 8.08
N TYR A 206 8.06 -5.83 7.50
CA TYR A 206 8.35 -5.85 6.07
C TYR A 206 8.83 -7.22 5.61
N SER A 207 9.78 -7.82 6.33
CA SER A 207 10.33 -9.13 5.96
C SER A 207 9.24 -10.22 5.90
N TRP A 208 8.28 -10.17 6.83
CA TRP A 208 7.15 -11.09 6.86
C TRP A 208 6.11 -10.79 5.76
N LEU A 209 5.79 -9.50 5.53
CA LEU A 209 4.90 -9.08 4.44
C LEU A 209 5.50 -9.39 3.06
N GLU A 210 6.80 -9.25 2.88
CA GLU A 210 7.49 -9.58 1.63
C GLU A 210 7.38 -11.07 1.33
N GLN A 211 7.58 -11.92 2.35
CA GLN A 211 7.48 -13.37 2.21
C GLN A 211 6.07 -13.86 1.86
N HIS A 212 5.03 -13.24 2.44
CA HIS A 212 3.66 -13.77 2.36
C HIS A 212 2.70 -12.93 1.50
N TYR A 213 3.00 -11.65 1.31
CA TYR A 213 2.10 -10.65 0.72
C TYR A 213 2.85 -9.63 -0.14
N LEU A 214 3.88 -10.04 -0.88
CA LEU A 214 4.63 -9.16 -1.78
C LEU A 214 3.74 -8.32 -2.70
N TRP A 215 2.61 -8.89 -3.15
CA TRP A 215 1.64 -8.17 -3.96
C TRP A 215 1.06 -6.94 -3.25
N ALA A 216 0.82 -7.01 -1.95
CA ALA A 216 0.22 -5.93 -1.17
C ALA A 216 1.22 -4.79 -1.03
N LEU A 217 2.48 -5.13 -0.73
CA LEU A 217 3.58 -4.17 -0.75
C LEU A 217 3.66 -3.47 -2.10
N LYS A 218 3.61 -4.20 -3.21
CA LYS A 218 3.70 -3.63 -4.56
C LYS A 218 2.56 -2.70 -4.95
N ILE A 219 1.34 -2.91 -4.44
CA ILE A 219 0.21 -1.98 -4.67
C ILE A 219 0.40 -0.67 -3.87
N HIS A 220 1.02 -0.80 -2.70
CA HIS A 220 1.35 0.31 -1.81
C HIS A 220 2.81 0.74 -1.94
N GLU A 221 3.40 0.51 -3.12
CA GLU A 221 4.68 1.07 -3.53
C GLU A 221 4.45 2.50 -4.00
N HIS A 222 5.23 3.41 -3.47
CA HIS A 222 5.24 4.81 -3.87
C HIS A 222 6.62 5.15 -4.36
N THR A 223 6.76 5.44 -5.65
CA THR A 223 8.00 5.98 -6.20
C THR A 223 7.71 7.19 -7.08
N ASN A 224 8.68 8.09 -7.16
CA ASN A 224 8.62 9.22 -8.09
C ASN A 224 8.76 8.80 -9.57
N GLN A 225 8.89 7.49 -9.87
CA GLN A 225 9.21 6.97 -11.20
C GLN A 225 8.26 5.88 -11.72
N VAL A 226 7.17 5.51 -11.03
CA VAL A 226 6.45 4.28 -11.43
C VAL A 226 5.74 4.42 -12.80
N LYS A 227 6.28 3.72 -13.80
CA LYS A 227 5.50 3.12 -14.89
C LYS A 227 4.77 1.91 -14.32
N LEU A 228 3.47 2.03 -14.09
CA LEU A 228 2.63 0.94 -13.63
C LEU A 228 2.10 0.16 -14.82
N GLU A 229 1.89 -1.14 -14.61
CA GLU A 229 1.31 -2.06 -15.58
C GLU A 229 -0.03 -2.55 -15.04
N PRO A 230 -1.16 -1.88 -15.38
CA PRO A 230 -2.49 -2.18 -14.82
C PRO A 230 -2.88 -3.65 -14.90
N VAL A 231 -2.44 -4.35 -15.95
CA VAL A 231 -2.65 -5.79 -16.12
C VAL A 231 -2.00 -6.59 -15.00
N ALA A 232 -0.72 -6.33 -14.69
CA ALA A 232 0.01 -7.09 -13.68
C ALA A 232 -0.57 -6.87 -12.27
N ASP A 233 -0.99 -5.64 -11.97
CA ASP A 233 -1.54 -5.28 -10.66
C ASP A 233 -2.93 -5.87 -10.46
N CYS A 234 -3.82 -5.72 -11.45
CA CYS A 234 -5.16 -6.31 -11.38
C CYS A 234 -5.12 -7.85 -11.40
N ARG A 235 -4.20 -8.49 -12.13
CA ARG A 235 -4.01 -9.95 -12.08
C ARG A 235 -3.67 -10.43 -10.67
N ARG A 236 -2.70 -9.76 -10.05
CA ARG A 236 -2.28 -10.08 -8.68
C ARG A 236 -3.44 -9.89 -7.70
N ALA A 237 -4.16 -8.77 -7.79
CA ALA A 237 -5.33 -8.52 -6.94
C ALA A 237 -6.43 -9.59 -7.12
N LEU A 238 -6.68 -10.08 -8.33
CA LEU A 238 -7.62 -11.19 -8.59
C LEU A 238 -7.21 -12.50 -7.90
N SER A 239 -5.91 -12.76 -7.77
CA SER A 239 -5.44 -13.98 -7.11
C SER A 239 -5.59 -13.96 -5.59
N VAL A 240 -5.70 -12.77 -4.97
CA VAL A 240 -5.65 -12.65 -3.50
C VAL A 240 -6.92 -12.11 -2.86
N LEU A 241 -7.74 -11.32 -3.56
CA LEU A 241 -8.99 -10.82 -2.98
C LEU A 241 -9.98 -11.96 -2.75
N ILE A 242 -10.21 -12.35 -1.49
CA ILE A 242 -11.17 -13.43 -1.17
C ILE A 242 -12.57 -12.87 -0.89
N GLN A 243 -12.69 -11.59 -0.55
CA GLN A 243 -13.97 -10.95 -0.29
C GLN A 243 -14.76 -10.65 -1.57
N LEU A 244 -15.99 -11.15 -1.63
CA LEU A 244 -16.91 -11.02 -2.76
C LEU A 244 -17.18 -9.54 -3.15
N MET A 245 -17.30 -8.65 -2.16
CA MET A 245 -17.56 -7.23 -2.40
C MET A 245 -16.39 -6.55 -3.13
N TYR A 246 -15.15 -6.82 -2.71
CA TYR A 246 -13.96 -6.23 -3.33
C TYR A 246 -13.66 -6.86 -4.70
N ARG A 247 -13.87 -8.17 -4.87
CA ARG A 247 -13.76 -8.83 -6.18
C ARG A 247 -14.69 -8.21 -7.22
N SER A 248 -15.94 -7.93 -6.84
CA SER A 248 -16.89 -7.28 -7.75
C SER A 248 -16.46 -5.88 -8.19
N ARG A 249 -15.82 -5.10 -7.29
CA ARG A 249 -15.29 -3.78 -7.63
C ARG A 249 -14.03 -3.90 -8.50
N LEU A 250 -13.15 -4.86 -8.22
CA LEU A 250 -11.95 -5.14 -9.04
C LEU A 250 -12.32 -5.55 -10.47
N LEU A 251 -13.28 -6.47 -10.62
CA LEU A 251 -13.80 -6.88 -11.92
C LEU A 251 -14.37 -5.70 -12.72
N ARG A 252 -15.03 -4.76 -12.04
CA ARG A 252 -15.49 -3.51 -12.66
C ARG A 252 -14.32 -2.65 -13.14
N LEU A 253 -13.27 -2.49 -12.31
CA LEU A 253 -12.07 -1.73 -12.67
C LEU A 253 -11.38 -2.35 -13.89
N ILE A 254 -11.23 -3.67 -13.94
CA ILE A 254 -10.67 -4.41 -15.08
C ILE A 254 -11.45 -4.11 -16.36
N ALA A 255 -12.78 -4.11 -16.30
CA ALA A 255 -13.63 -3.77 -17.43
C ALA A 255 -13.53 -2.28 -17.83
N ASP A 256 -13.45 -1.36 -16.87
CA ASP A 256 -13.34 0.08 -17.13
C ASP A 256 -12.01 0.42 -17.82
N LEU A 257 -10.93 -0.25 -17.40
CA LEU A 257 -9.59 -0.12 -17.99
C LEU A 257 -9.40 -0.94 -19.27
N SER A 258 -10.42 -1.69 -19.70
CA SER A 258 -10.37 -2.54 -20.90
C SER A 258 -9.19 -3.53 -20.92
N LEU A 259 -8.86 -4.13 -19.77
CA LEU A 259 -7.73 -5.06 -19.62
C LEU A 259 -8.06 -6.46 -20.16
N VAL A 260 -8.18 -6.59 -21.48
CA VAL A 260 -8.54 -7.84 -22.18
C VAL A 260 -7.57 -8.99 -21.84
N GLN A 261 -6.32 -8.68 -21.52
CA GLN A 261 -5.29 -9.67 -21.14
C GLN A 261 -5.61 -10.42 -19.84
N LEU A 262 -6.58 -9.94 -19.05
CA LEU A 262 -7.05 -10.59 -17.82
C LEU A 262 -8.25 -11.51 -18.05
N ALA A 263 -8.75 -11.67 -19.28
CA ALA A 263 -9.85 -12.58 -19.55
C ALA A 263 -9.60 -14.02 -19.03
N PRO A 264 -8.42 -14.64 -19.22
CA PRO A 264 -8.15 -15.98 -18.69
C PRO A 264 -8.18 -16.05 -17.16
N ASP A 265 -7.89 -14.94 -16.47
CA ASP A 265 -7.96 -14.86 -15.01
C ASP A 265 -9.43 -14.72 -14.51
N VAL A 266 -10.32 -14.18 -15.35
CA VAL A 266 -11.74 -13.93 -15.03
C VAL A 266 -12.64 -15.11 -15.41
N GLU A 267 -12.34 -15.85 -16.48
CA GLU A 267 -13.14 -16.99 -16.96
C GLU A 267 -13.43 -18.06 -15.89
N PRO A 268 -12.46 -18.52 -15.07
CA PRO A 268 -12.72 -19.49 -14.01
C PRO A 268 -13.76 -19.00 -12.98
N LEU A 269 -13.87 -17.68 -12.79
CA LEU A 269 -14.78 -17.07 -11.82
C LEU A 269 -16.25 -17.13 -12.27
N LEU A 270 -16.52 -17.50 -13.53
CA LEU A 270 -17.87 -17.84 -13.98
C LEU A 270 -18.43 -19.07 -13.27
N GLN A 271 -17.60 -19.90 -12.64
CA GLN A 271 -18.01 -21.05 -11.83
C GLN A 271 -17.81 -20.82 -10.32
N ALA A 272 -17.62 -19.57 -9.90
CA ALA A 272 -17.42 -19.24 -8.49
C ALA A 272 -18.62 -19.68 -7.61
N PRO A 273 -18.40 -20.09 -6.35
CA PRO A 273 -19.49 -20.48 -5.44
C PRO A 273 -20.54 -19.38 -5.25
N SER A 274 -20.10 -18.12 -5.23
CA SER A 274 -20.97 -16.95 -5.09
C SER A 274 -21.63 -16.55 -6.40
N SER A 275 -22.94 -16.37 -6.39
CA SER A 275 -23.69 -15.85 -7.54
C SER A 275 -23.29 -14.43 -7.93
N ASP A 276 -22.93 -13.58 -6.96
CA ASP A 276 -22.53 -12.20 -7.23
C ASP A 276 -21.24 -12.16 -8.06
N GLU A 277 -20.31 -13.07 -7.75
CA GLU A 277 -19.04 -13.20 -8.44
C GLU A 277 -19.22 -13.75 -9.86
N ARG A 278 -20.07 -14.78 -10.04
CA ARG A 278 -20.43 -15.27 -11.39
C ARG A 278 -21.06 -14.17 -12.23
N ALA A 279 -22.01 -13.41 -11.68
CA ALA A 279 -22.68 -12.30 -12.36
C ALA A 279 -21.72 -11.14 -12.69
N ALA A 280 -20.80 -10.79 -11.79
CA ALA A 280 -19.78 -9.77 -12.02
C ALA A 280 -18.79 -10.19 -13.12
N SER A 281 -18.36 -11.45 -13.11
CA SER A 281 -17.43 -12.02 -14.09
C SER A 281 -18.04 -12.04 -15.49
N ALA A 282 -19.30 -12.48 -15.60
CA ALA A 282 -20.04 -12.47 -16.86
C ALA A 282 -20.13 -11.06 -17.48
N ARG A 283 -20.49 -10.05 -16.67
CA ARG A 283 -20.52 -8.64 -17.11
C ARG A 283 -19.15 -8.16 -17.56
N THR A 284 -18.10 -8.54 -16.84
CA THR A 284 -16.72 -8.13 -17.14
C THR A 284 -16.26 -8.65 -18.49
N LEU A 285 -16.41 -9.96 -18.75
CA LEU A 285 -16.03 -10.57 -20.03
C LEU A 285 -16.84 -9.99 -21.21
N GLY A 286 -18.15 -9.76 -21.02
CA GLY A 286 -18.98 -9.11 -22.04
C GLY A 286 -18.53 -7.68 -22.37
N ARG A 287 -18.12 -6.90 -21.36
CA ARG A 287 -17.60 -5.54 -21.56
C ARG A 287 -16.22 -5.54 -22.23
N LEU A 288 -15.33 -6.43 -21.81
CA LEU A 288 -14.02 -6.62 -22.44
C LEU A 288 -14.18 -7.02 -23.92
N GLY A 289 -15.24 -7.76 -24.25
CA GLY A 289 -15.54 -8.15 -25.62
C GLY A 289 -14.80 -9.41 -26.06
N VAL A 290 -14.50 -10.30 -25.12
CA VAL A 290 -13.75 -11.54 -25.35
C VAL A 290 -14.70 -12.54 -26.01
N GLN A 291 -14.51 -12.78 -27.31
CA GLN A 291 -15.41 -13.64 -28.09
C GLN A 291 -15.23 -15.11 -27.72
N GLU A 292 -14.02 -15.48 -27.35
CA GLU A 292 -13.64 -16.82 -26.93
C GLU A 292 -14.41 -17.28 -25.68
N SER A 293 -14.85 -16.34 -24.83
CA SER A 293 -15.65 -16.64 -23.64
C SER A 293 -17.14 -16.88 -23.94
N GLN A 294 -17.59 -16.74 -25.19
CA GLN A 294 -19.01 -16.87 -25.56
C GLN A 294 -19.64 -18.22 -25.14
N PRO A 295 -18.99 -19.39 -25.32
CA PRO A 295 -19.56 -20.67 -24.87
C PRO A 295 -19.74 -20.73 -23.36
N LEU A 296 -18.80 -20.17 -22.59
CA LEU A 296 -18.87 -20.11 -21.13
C LEU A 296 -20.01 -19.20 -20.66
N LEU A 297 -20.22 -18.06 -21.33
CA LEU A 297 -21.33 -17.15 -21.06
C LEU A 297 -22.69 -17.76 -21.43
N GLN A 298 -22.77 -18.57 -22.50
CA GLN A 298 -23.99 -19.29 -22.86
C GLN A 298 -24.37 -20.34 -21.81
N ALA A 299 -23.40 -21.04 -21.22
CA ALA A 299 -23.66 -22.00 -20.15
C ALA A 299 -24.35 -21.35 -18.94
N LEU A 300 -23.98 -20.11 -18.60
CA LEU A 300 -24.60 -19.36 -17.50
C LEU A 300 -26.08 -18.97 -17.73
N LEU A 301 -26.62 -19.14 -18.93
CA LEU A 301 -28.06 -18.96 -19.15
C LEU A 301 -28.90 -20.03 -18.41
N GLN A 302 -28.27 -21.13 -17.98
CA GLN A 302 -28.89 -22.18 -17.17
C GLN A 302 -28.54 -22.07 -15.67
N ASP A 303 -27.85 -21.01 -15.24
CA ASP A 303 -27.50 -20.81 -13.84
C ASP A 303 -28.78 -20.77 -12.96
N PRO A 304 -28.80 -21.39 -11.76
CA PRO A 304 -29.98 -21.37 -10.89
C PRO A 304 -30.38 -19.94 -10.46
N VAL A 305 -29.44 -18.99 -10.41
CA VAL A 305 -29.67 -17.63 -9.94
C VAL A 305 -30.03 -16.69 -11.11
N TYR A 306 -31.16 -15.99 -10.97
CA TYR A 306 -31.71 -15.11 -12.01
C TYR A 306 -30.74 -14.00 -12.43
N ASP A 307 -30.09 -13.33 -11.48
CA ASP A 307 -29.18 -12.21 -11.78
C ASP A 307 -27.95 -12.64 -12.57
N VAL A 308 -27.51 -13.90 -12.39
CA VAL A 308 -26.42 -14.49 -13.18
C VAL A 308 -26.88 -14.70 -14.62
N ARG A 309 -28.06 -15.31 -14.83
CA ARG A 309 -28.65 -15.49 -16.17
C ARG A 309 -28.83 -14.16 -16.90
N LYS A 310 -29.34 -13.13 -16.20
CA LYS A 310 -29.52 -11.77 -16.72
C LYS A 310 -28.18 -11.16 -17.12
N SER A 311 -27.16 -11.29 -16.28
CA SER A 311 -25.81 -10.80 -16.55
C SER A 311 -25.17 -11.46 -17.77
N ALA A 312 -25.32 -12.78 -17.90
CA ALA A 312 -24.87 -13.56 -19.05
C ALA A 312 -25.57 -13.12 -20.35
N GLN A 313 -26.90 -12.95 -20.31
CA GLN A 313 -27.66 -12.46 -21.46
C GLN A 313 -27.19 -11.05 -21.90
N THR A 314 -26.95 -10.15 -20.94
CA THR A 314 -26.40 -8.82 -21.24
C THR A 314 -25.00 -8.92 -21.84
N ALA A 315 -24.13 -9.76 -21.31
CA ALA A 315 -22.78 -9.97 -21.83
C ALA A 315 -22.78 -10.46 -23.28
N LEU A 316 -23.60 -11.47 -23.59
CA LEU A 316 -23.76 -12.01 -24.95
C LEU A 316 -24.26 -10.95 -25.94
N ARG A 317 -25.17 -10.05 -25.52
CA ARG A 317 -25.60 -8.92 -26.36
C ARG A 317 -24.47 -7.94 -26.65
N TYR A 318 -23.57 -7.70 -25.70
CA TYR A 318 -22.39 -6.86 -25.94
C TYR A 318 -21.43 -7.50 -26.96
N LEU A 319 -21.21 -8.82 -26.87
CA LEU A 319 -20.39 -9.56 -27.84
C LEU A 319 -20.97 -9.49 -29.26
N ALA A 320 -22.28 -9.72 -29.41
CA ALA A 320 -22.96 -9.67 -30.70
C ALA A 320 -22.96 -8.25 -31.33
N ARG A 321 -22.99 -7.19 -30.52
CA ARG A 321 -22.89 -5.80 -31.01
C ARG A 321 -21.49 -5.42 -31.48
N LYS A 322 -20.43 -6.04 -30.93
CA LYS A 322 -19.06 -5.85 -31.43
C LYS A 322 -18.84 -6.57 -32.76
N GLU A 323 -19.51 -7.70 -32.97
CA GLU A 323 -19.44 -8.49 -34.21
C GLU A 323 -20.05 -7.77 -35.43
N THR A 324 -21.16 -7.04 -35.23
CA THR A 324 -21.81 -6.26 -36.30
C THR A 324 -21.06 -4.99 -36.72
N ARG A 325 -19.98 -4.64 -36.02
CA ARG A 325 -19.16 -3.46 -36.29
C ARG A 325 -17.86 -3.83 -37.01
N SER A 326 -17.98 -4.58 -38.11
CA SER A 326 -16.90 -4.65 -39.11
C SER A 326 -16.82 -3.31 -39.85
N PRO A 327 -15.63 -2.79 -40.19
CA PRO A 327 -15.51 -1.50 -40.86
C PRO A 327 -16.12 -1.59 -42.26
N SER A 328 -17.26 -0.94 -42.46
CA SER A 328 -17.78 -0.71 -43.82
C SER A 328 -16.75 0.13 -44.59
N PRO A 329 -16.36 -0.27 -45.81
CA PRO A 329 -15.54 0.60 -46.64
C PRO A 329 -16.30 1.90 -46.90
N PRO A 330 -15.62 3.06 -46.91
CA PRO A 330 -16.29 4.35 -47.04
C PRO A 330 -17.04 4.42 -48.36
N SER A 331 -18.36 4.60 -48.30
CA SER A 331 -19.15 4.94 -49.49
C SER A 331 -18.85 6.39 -49.88
N LYS A 332 -18.47 6.60 -51.14
CA LYS A 332 -18.34 7.94 -51.71
C LYS A 332 -19.73 8.53 -51.95
N LEU A 333 -20.02 9.66 -51.32
CA LEU A 333 -21.13 10.53 -51.75
C LEU A 333 -20.69 11.41 -52.93
N VAL A 334 -21.66 11.76 -53.78
CA VAL A 334 -21.47 12.30 -55.15
C VAL A 334 -20.86 13.71 -55.18
N ASP A 335 -20.87 14.47 -54.09
CA ASP A 335 -20.50 15.90 -54.11
C ASP A 335 -19.14 16.24 -53.48
N GLY A 336 -18.24 15.26 -53.29
CA GLY A 336 -16.83 15.55 -52.96
C GLY A 336 -16.53 16.17 -51.59
N VAL A 337 -17.53 16.44 -50.75
CA VAL A 337 -17.34 16.97 -49.39
C VAL A 337 -17.12 15.81 -48.41
N ARG A 338 -15.95 15.80 -47.75
CA ARG A 338 -15.65 14.90 -46.62
C ARG A 338 -16.20 15.53 -45.34
N SER A 339 -17.09 14.85 -44.63
CA SER A 339 -17.43 15.18 -43.25
C SER A 339 -16.86 14.11 -42.31
N TRP A 340 -16.33 14.58 -41.18
CA TRP A 340 -15.96 13.73 -40.04
C TRP A 340 -16.71 14.28 -38.83
N THR A 341 -17.42 13.41 -38.11
CA THR A 341 -17.74 13.62 -36.70
C THR A 341 -17.06 12.50 -35.93
N ILE A 342 -15.95 12.87 -35.27
CA ILE A 342 -15.34 12.04 -34.24
C ILE A 342 -15.47 12.86 -32.95
N GLY A 343 -16.24 12.31 -32.00
CA GLY A 343 -16.19 12.76 -30.63
C GLY A 343 -14.84 12.38 -30.07
N GLU A 344 -13.97 13.37 -29.90
CA GLU A 344 -12.75 13.19 -29.13
C GLU A 344 -13.09 13.34 -27.65
N ALA A 345 -12.92 12.24 -26.95
CA ALA A 345 -12.80 12.20 -25.52
C ALA A 345 -11.66 13.13 -25.10
N ASN A 346 -11.96 14.09 -24.22
CA ASN A 346 -10.96 14.75 -23.41
C ASN A 346 -10.24 13.68 -22.57
N ASN A 347 -9.10 13.19 -23.06
CA ASN A 347 -8.19 12.31 -22.34
C ASN A 347 -6.84 13.01 -22.25
N ALA A 348 -6.66 13.79 -21.19
CA ALA A 348 -5.34 14.21 -20.71
C ALA A 348 -5.47 14.76 -19.28
N GLU A 349 -5.69 13.91 -18.28
CA GLU A 349 -5.29 14.22 -16.88
C GLU A 349 -5.29 13.00 -15.91
N ASP A 350 -6.00 11.91 -16.17
CA ASP A 350 -6.22 10.85 -15.15
C ASP A 350 -5.32 9.60 -15.24
N GLY A 351 -4.01 9.76 -15.40
CA GLY A 351 -3.06 8.64 -15.30
C GLY A 351 -3.00 7.98 -13.89
N ASN A 352 -3.51 8.66 -12.86
CA ASN A 352 -3.46 8.25 -11.46
C ASN A 352 -4.80 7.77 -10.86
N ASP A 353 -5.95 8.03 -11.50
CA ASP A 353 -7.28 7.76 -10.91
C ASP A 353 -7.51 6.26 -10.66
N TRP A 354 -7.13 5.42 -11.62
CA TRP A 354 -7.31 3.97 -11.49
C TRP A 354 -6.49 3.35 -10.35
N LYS A 355 -5.38 3.97 -9.96
CA LYS A 355 -4.53 3.54 -8.84
C LYS A 355 -5.23 3.79 -7.51
N ALA A 356 -5.78 4.99 -7.34
CA ALA A 356 -6.57 5.34 -6.17
C ALA A 356 -7.80 4.43 -6.06
N ARG A 357 -8.45 4.15 -7.19
CA ARG A 357 -9.56 3.19 -7.26
C ARG A 357 -9.11 1.78 -6.90
N LEU A 358 -7.97 1.29 -7.40
CA LEU A 358 -7.44 -0.01 -7.03
C LEU A 358 -7.11 -0.07 -5.53
N ARG A 359 -6.40 0.91 -4.98
CA ARG A 359 -6.11 1.01 -3.53
C ARG A 359 -7.38 1.04 -2.68
N SER A 360 -8.40 1.79 -3.09
CA SER A 360 -9.71 1.82 -2.42
C SER A 360 -10.43 0.48 -2.49
N ILE A 361 -10.36 -0.22 -3.62
CA ILE A 361 -10.87 -1.60 -3.74
C ILE A 361 -10.10 -2.55 -2.84
N MET A 362 -8.80 -2.31 -2.68
CA MET A 362 -7.95 -3.02 -1.74
C MET A 362 -8.08 -2.48 -0.31
N GLY A 363 -8.98 -1.53 0.02
CA GLY A 363 -9.30 -1.19 1.42
C GLY A 363 -8.75 0.13 1.99
N ASP A 364 -8.22 1.05 1.18
CA ASP A 364 -7.93 2.42 1.66
C ASP A 364 -9.17 3.31 1.55
N SER A 365 -9.65 3.83 2.69
CA SER A 365 -10.69 4.88 2.78
C SER A 365 -10.39 5.80 3.95
#